data_AF-A0AAF0UHJ6-F1
#
_entry.id   AF-A0AAF0UHJ6-F1
#
_cell.length_a   1.000
_cell.length_b   1.000
_cell.length_c   1.000
_cell.angle_alpha   90.00
_cell.angle_beta   90.00
_cell.angle_gamma   90.00
#
_symmetry.space_group_name_H-M   'P 1'
#
loop_
_entity.id
_entity.type
_entity.pdbx_description
1 polymer ?
#
loop_
_entity_poly.entity_id
_entity_poly.type
_entity_poly.pdbx_seq_one_letter_code
_entity_poly.pdbx_strand_id
1 'polypeptide(L)' 'MKDKLTSTLVLTLPEGTDGFVVYCDASRVGFSCVLMQHGKVIAYDSR' A
#
# COMPACT_ATOMS: atom_id res chain seq x y z
N MET A 1 -9.56 -3.10 -22.07
CA MET A 1 -8.71 -2.33 -21.12
C MET A 1 -9.52 -2.02 -19.87
N LYS A 2 -9.83 -3.06 -19.12
CA LYS A 2 -10.40 -3.06 -17.77
C LYS A 2 -9.73 -4.28 -17.10
N ASP A 3 -9.78 -4.45 -15.79
CA ASP A 3 -9.19 -5.63 -15.10
C ASP A 3 -7.71 -5.57 -14.72
N LYS A 4 -7.13 -4.37 -14.53
CA LYS A 4 -5.99 -4.23 -13.61
C LYS A 4 -6.47 -3.61 -12.32
N LEU A 5 -7.33 -4.37 -11.61
CA LEU A 5 -7.66 -4.11 -10.21
C LEU A 5 -6.34 -4.28 -9.44
N THR A 6 -5.66 -3.15 -9.20
CA THR A 6 -4.58 -3.08 -8.23
C THR A 6 -5.11 -3.73 -6.94
N SER A 7 -4.51 -4.85 -6.53
CA SER A 7 -4.98 -5.59 -5.36
C SER A 7 -4.45 -4.87 -4.14
N THR A 8 -5.24 -3.92 -3.64
CA THR A 8 -4.94 -3.23 -2.39
C THR A 8 -5.51 -4.05 -1.24
N LEU A 9 -4.64 -4.64 -0.42
CA LEU A 9 -5.01 -5.36 0.78
C LEU A 9 -4.82 -4.45 2.00
N VAL A 10 -5.92 -4.07 2.64
CA VAL A 10 -5.89 -3.38 3.94
C VAL A 10 -5.75 -4.43 5.04
N LEU A 11 -4.63 -4.41 5.76
CA LEU A 11 -4.31 -5.37 6.81
C LEU A 11 -4.74 -4.91 8.20
N THR A 12 -4.83 -3.61 8.42
CA THR A 12 -5.20 -3.04 9.72
C THR A 12 -5.94 -1.73 9.49
N LEU A 13 -6.92 -1.42 10.34
CA LEU A 13 -7.63 -0.16 10.27
C LEU A 13 -6.67 0.98 10.66
N PRO A 14 -6.63 2.08 9.90
CA PRO A 14 -5.86 3.25 10.30
C PRO A 14 -6.40 3.79 11.61
N GLU A 15 -5.49 4.14 12.52
CA GLU A 15 -5.83 4.63 13.85
C GLU A 15 -5.62 6.15 13.90
N GLY A 16 -6.66 6.89 14.29
CA GLY A 16 -6.59 8.34 14.41
C GLY A 16 -6.40 9.10 13.09
N THR A 17 -5.86 10.32 13.19
CA THR A 17 -5.58 11.21 12.05
C THR A 17 -4.07 11.45 11.85
N ASP A 18 -3.26 10.60 12.47
CA ASP A 18 -1.81 10.66 12.36
C ASP A 18 -1.37 10.42 10.91
N GLY A 19 -0.23 11.01 10.55
CA GLY A 19 0.32 10.92 9.21
C GLY A 19 0.61 9.48 8.79
N PHE A 20 0.51 9.27 7.48
CA PHE A 20 0.86 8.01 6.82
C PHE A 20 2.19 8.13 6.09
N VAL A 21 2.92 7.03 6.00
CA VAL A 21 4.12 6.92 5.17
C VAL A 21 3.87 5.84 4.13
N VAL A 22 4.12 6.17 2.86
CA VAL A 22 4.02 5.23 1.75
C VAL A 22 5.42 4.93 1.25
N TYR A 23 5.78 3.65 1.23
CA TYR A 23 6.99 3.16 0.58
C TYR A 23 6.58 2.48 -0.72
N CYS A 24 7.21 2.85 -1.83
CA CYS A 24 6.93 2.23 -3.12
C CYS A 24 8.22 1.73 -3.75
N ASP A 25 8.20 0.47 -4.18
CA ASP A 25 9.23 -0.14 -5.01
C ASP A 25 8.70 -0.28 -6.44
N ALA A 26 9.47 0.23 -7.38
CA ALA A 26 9.17 0.19 -8.80
C ALA A 26 10.27 -0.57 -9.53
N SER A 27 9.91 -1.68 -10.16
CA SER A 27 10.81 -2.46 -11.01
C SER A 27 10.29 -2.54 -12.45
N ARG A 28 11.12 -3.03 -13.38
CA ARG A 28 10.68 -3.30 -14.77
C ARG A 28 9.54 -4.32 -14.87
N VAL A 29 9.37 -5.16 -13.84
CA VAL A 29 8.43 -6.29 -13.85
C VAL A 29 7.12 -5.95 -13.14
N GLY A 30 7.13 -4.98 -12.23
CA GLY A 30 5.95 -4.59 -11.47
C GLY A 30 6.22 -3.44 -10.50
N PHE A 31 5.13 -2.97 -9.90
CA PHE A 31 5.14 -1.91 -8.90
C PHE A 31 4.47 -2.42 -7.63
N SER A 32 5.07 -2.13 -6.48
CA SER A 32 4.52 -2.45 -5.18
C SER A 32 4.63 -1.25 -4.25
N CYS A 33 3.63 -1.05 -3.40
CA CYS A 33 3.69 -0.10 -2.31
C CYS A 33 3.26 -0.74 -0.99
N VAL A 34 3.76 -0.16 0.08
CA VAL A 34 3.40 -0.47 1.46
C VAL A 34 3.00 0.83 2.14
N LEU A 35 1.79 0.85 2.68
CA LEU A 35 1.30 1.92 3.53
C LEU A 35 1.65 1.57 4.98
N MET A 36 2.26 2.51 5.69
CA MET A 36 2.62 2.39 7.09
C MET A 36 2.09 3.58 7.91
N GLN A 37 1.69 3.30 9.14
CA GLN A 37 1.35 4.29 10.16
C GLN A 37 1.98 3.86 11.47
N HIS A 38 2.66 4.80 12.14
CA HIS A 38 3.28 4.55 13.45
C HIS A 38 4.24 3.34 13.47
N GLY A 39 4.94 3.06 12.36
CA GLY A 39 5.85 1.92 12.21
C GLY A 39 5.17 0.57 11.96
N LYS A 40 3.84 0.53 11.82
CA LYS A 40 3.07 -0.66 11.47
C LYS A 40 2.59 -0.61 10.02
N VAL A 41 2.57 -1.76 9.35
CA VAL A 41 1.98 -1.89 8.02
C VAL A 41 0.46 -1.94 8.13
N ILE A 42 -0.22 -1.12 7.34
CA ILE A 42 -1.68 -1.01 7.30
C ILE A 42 -2.26 -1.44 5.97
N ALA A 43 -1.51 -1.30 4.87
CA ALA A 43 -1.94 -1.84 3.59
C ALA A 43 -0.76 -2.21 2.68
N TYR A 44 -0.99 -3.20 1.83
CA TYR A 44 -0.14 -3.54 0.69
C TYR A 44 -0.89 -3.22 -0.59
N ASP A 45 -0.17 -2.67 -1.56
CA ASP A 45 -0.69 -2.41 -2.90
C ASP A 45 0.30 -2.96 -3.93
N SER A 46 -0.19 -3.67 -4.94
CA SER A 46 0.68 -4.15 -6.03
C SER A 46 -0.06 -4.23 -7.36
N ARG A 47 0.72 -4.09 -8.45
CA ARG A 47 0.25 -4.06 -9.83
C ARG A 47 1.07 -4.97 -10.73
#